data_AF-A0A7Y6YJW6-F1
#
_entry.id   AF-A0A7Y6YJW6-F1
#
_cell.length_a   1.000
_cell.length_b   1.000
_cell.length_c   1.000
_cell.angle_alpha   90.00
_cell.angle_beta   90.00
_cell.angle_gamma   90.00
#
_symmetry.space_group_name_H-M   'P 1'
#
loop_
_entity.id
_entity.type
_entity.pdbx_description
1 polymer ?
#
loop_
_entity_poly.entity_id
_entity_poly.type
_entity_poly.pdbx_seq_one_letter_code
_entity_poly.pdbx_strand_id
1 'polypeptide(L)'
;MIRTPLRPLARILHARASGENPDVIEEENISLRHHEMQVQARQRAEGRLLVLGLFFVCAFGAIIARMGMTAVSEPAEPVASVPGAAIAAQRADIVDRNGSLLATNFETHSLYAQPPQMIDPIGAAEKLVEIFPDLDRERLIKDFTGKRKFLWVKKKISPEQLQAVHDIGDPGLMFGPREMRLYPNGSLAAHVLGGAGFGKEGVNAAEVIGVAGVERQFDDYLRDPANAGKPLQLSLDLTVQAAAEQVLYGGMKLMNAKGATSILMDAHTGEVISVVSFPDFDPNDRPRPPTSGFDPSDSPLFNRAVQGVYELGSTFKIFTAAQAMDLGLV
;
A
#
# COMPACT_ATOMS: atom_id res chain seq x y z
N MET A 1 23.32 -62.60 -12.13
CA MET A 1 24.48 -63.03 -11.31
C MET A 1 24.27 -64.49 -10.94
N ILE A 2 25.04 -65.40 -11.53
CA ILE A 2 25.00 -66.82 -11.17
C ILE A 2 25.64 -66.93 -9.79
N ARG A 3 24.85 -67.16 -8.74
CA ARG A 3 25.37 -67.32 -7.38
C ARG A 3 26.10 -68.66 -7.32
N THR A 4 27.42 -68.64 -7.17
CA THR A 4 28.20 -69.84 -6.87
C THR A 4 27.70 -70.42 -5.53
N PRO A 5 27.16 -71.65 -5.50
CA PRO A 5 26.74 -72.27 -4.25
C PRO A 5 27.95 -72.50 -3.36
N LEU A 6 27.79 -72.40 -2.03
CA LEU A 6 28.86 -72.66 -1.05
C LEU A 6 29.46 -74.06 -1.22
N ARG A 7 28.62 -74.98 -1.70
CA ARG A 7 28.92 -76.37 -1.96
C ARG A 7 28.64 -76.70 -3.43
N PRO A 8 29.55 -76.36 -4.38
CA PRO A 8 29.35 -76.71 -5.78
C PRO A 8 29.45 -78.22 -5.96
N LEU A 9 28.34 -78.84 -6.33
CA LEU A 9 28.18 -80.30 -6.43
C LEU A 9 29.31 -80.95 -7.26
N ALA A 10 29.70 -80.33 -8.38
CA ALA A 10 30.77 -80.83 -9.23
C ALA A 10 32.13 -80.94 -8.49
N ARG A 11 32.49 -79.95 -7.67
CA ARG A 11 33.77 -79.90 -6.96
C ARG A 11 33.78 -80.81 -5.74
N ILE A 12 32.64 -80.90 -5.04
CA ILE A 12 32.48 -81.76 -3.86
C ILE A 12 32.44 -83.24 -4.21
N LEU A 13 31.75 -83.62 -5.29
CA LEU A 13 31.69 -85.02 -5.73
C LEU A 13 33.08 -85.52 -6.15
N HIS A 14 33.86 -84.67 -6.82
CA HIS A 14 35.24 -84.98 -7.18
C HIS A 14 36.14 -85.10 -5.93
N ALA A 15 36.06 -84.15 -4.99
CA ALA A 15 36.83 -84.18 -3.75
C ALA A 15 36.53 -85.42 -2.89
N ARG A 16 35.25 -85.83 -2.80
CA ARG A 16 34.87 -87.08 -2.11
C ARG A 16 35.39 -88.32 -2.82
N ALA A 17 35.42 -88.35 -4.15
CA ALA A 17 35.95 -89.47 -4.92
C ALA A 17 37.48 -89.59 -4.80
N SER A 18 38.19 -88.48 -4.60
CA SER A 18 39.64 -88.45 -4.35
C SER A 18 40.03 -88.60 -2.87
N GLY A 19 39.08 -88.72 -1.95
CA GLY A 19 39.33 -88.87 -0.51
C GLY A 19 39.67 -87.56 0.23
N GLU A 20 39.48 -86.41 -0.41
CA GLU A 20 39.73 -85.08 0.16
C GLU A 20 38.53 -84.59 0.98
N ASN A 21 38.79 -83.84 2.07
CA ASN A 21 37.72 -83.30 2.90
C ASN A 21 36.95 -82.18 2.17
N PRO A 22 35.64 -82.35 1.89
CA PRO A 22 34.84 -81.34 1.18
C PRO A 22 34.65 -80.03 1.96
N ASP A 23 34.85 -80.05 3.27
CA ASP A 23 34.66 -78.87 4.14
C ASP A 23 35.69 -77.77 3.83
N VAL A 24 36.87 -78.14 3.33
CA VAL A 24 37.91 -77.19 2.90
C VAL A 24 37.43 -76.33 1.72
N ILE A 25 36.65 -76.91 0.81
CA ILE A 25 36.06 -76.20 -0.34
C ILE A 25 34.98 -75.22 0.12
N GLU A 26 34.23 -75.58 1.17
CA GLU A 26 33.23 -74.70 1.76
C GLU A 26 33.88 -73.53 2.51
N GLU A 27 34.91 -73.78 3.31
CA GLU A 27 35.69 -72.74 3.99
C GLU A 27 36.34 -71.76 2.99
N GLU A 28 36.91 -72.27 1.89
CA GLU A 28 37.45 -71.45 0.81
C GLU A 28 36.36 -70.53 0.21
N ASN A 29 35.20 -71.08 -0.13
CA ASN A 29 34.10 -70.30 -0.69
C ASN A 29 33.50 -69.29 0.31
N ILE A 30 33.45 -69.63 1.59
CA ILE A 30 33.04 -68.71 2.67
C ILE A 30 34.04 -67.56 2.78
N SER A 31 35.34 -67.85 2.77
CA SER A 31 36.41 -66.84 2.86
C SER A 31 36.38 -65.87 1.67
N LEU A 32 36.20 -66.39 0.45
CA LEU A 32 36.07 -65.59 -0.77
C LEU A 32 34.86 -64.66 -0.71
N ARG A 33 33.71 -65.16 -0.22
CA ARG A 33 32.52 -64.32 -0.01
C ARG A 33 32.74 -63.23 1.03
N HIS A 34 33.39 -63.54 2.15
CA HIS A 34 33.72 -62.52 3.15
C HIS A 34 34.65 -61.45 2.59
N HIS A 35 35.64 -61.85 1.78
CA HIS A 35 36.53 -60.91 1.10
C HIS A 35 35.77 -60.03 0.09
N GLU A 36 34.91 -60.61 -0.75
CA GLU A 36 34.07 -59.86 -1.69
C GLU A 36 33.12 -58.89 -0.97
N MET A 37 32.49 -59.32 0.13
CA MET A 37 31.62 -58.46 0.93
C MET A 37 32.40 -57.29 1.56
N GLN A 38 33.61 -57.51 2.06
CA GLN A 38 34.46 -56.46 2.60
C GLN A 38 34.87 -55.46 1.51
N VAL A 39 35.26 -55.93 0.33
CA VAL A 39 35.62 -55.07 -0.81
C VAL A 39 34.41 -54.24 -1.26
N GLN A 40 33.23 -54.84 -1.39
CA GLN A 40 32.00 -54.12 -1.76
C GLN A 40 31.58 -53.09 -0.69
N ALA A 41 31.69 -53.43 0.60
CA ALA A 41 31.40 -52.51 1.69
C ALA A 41 32.37 -51.31 1.69
N ARG A 42 33.66 -51.56 1.47
CA ARG A 42 34.69 -50.53 1.35
C ARG A 42 34.45 -49.60 0.17
N GLN A 43 34.17 -50.14 -1.02
CA GLN A 43 33.86 -49.35 -2.21
C GLN A 43 32.61 -48.48 -2.02
N ARG A 44 31.57 -48.98 -1.34
CA ARG A 44 30.38 -48.18 -1.00
C ARG A 44 30.70 -47.07 0.00
N ALA A 45 31.55 -47.33 0.99
CA ALA A 45 31.96 -46.33 1.96
C ALA A 45 32.82 -45.22 1.32
N GLU A 46 33.82 -45.61 0.52
CA GLU A 46 34.67 -44.69 -0.24
C GLU A 46 33.84 -43.84 -1.23
N GLY A 47 32.88 -44.45 -1.94
CA GLY A 47 31.96 -43.73 -2.81
C GLY A 47 31.09 -42.71 -2.08
N ARG A 48 30.57 -43.04 -0.89
CA ARG A 48 29.77 -42.11 -0.07
C ARG A 48 30.61 -40.93 0.43
N LEU A 49 31.85 -41.19 0.86
CA LEU A 49 32.76 -40.15 1.31
C LEU A 49 33.13 -39.20 0.16
N LEU A 50 33.34 -39.74 -1.05
CA LEU A 50 33.63 -38.91 -2.23
C LEU A 50 32.44 -38.02 -2.61
N VAL A 51 31.22 -38.57 -2.61
CA VAL A 51 30.00 -37.78 -2.87
C VAL A 51 29.80 -36.68 -1.82
N LEU A 52 30.02 -36.98 -0.54
CA LEU A 52 29.93 -35.99 0.53
C LEU A 52 31.01 -34.90 0.38
N GLY A 53 32.24 -35.28 0.08
CA GLY A 53 33.34 -34.34 -0.18
C GLY A 53 33.03 -33.41 -1.35
N LEU A 54 32.53 -33.96 -2.46
CA LEU A 54 32.13 -33.18 -3.64
C LEU A 54 31.00 -32.19 -3.31
N PHE A 55 30.02 -32.61 -2.51
CA PHE A 55 28.95 -31.72 -2.04
C PHE A 55 29.49 -30.51 -1.28
N PHE A 56 30.41 -30.73 -0.32
CA PHE A 56 31.01 -29.62 0.42
C PHE A 56 31.84 -28.70 -0.48
N VAL A 57 32.62 -29.24 -1.41
CA VAL A 57 33.38 -28.44 -2.38
C VAL A 57 32.46 -27.56 -3.22
N CYS A 58 31.34 -28.09 -3.72
CA CYS A 58 30.35 -27.31 -4.47
C CYS A 58 29.68 -26.24 -3.60
N ALA A 59 29.30 -26.56 -2.36
CA ALA A 59 28.67 -25.62 -1.44
C ALA A 59 29.61 -24.44 -1.10
N PHE A 60 30.86 -24.74 -0.73
CA PHE A 60 31.84 -23.69 -0.46
C PHE A 60 32.23 -22.91 -1.71
N GLY A 61 32.31 -23.57 -2.88
CA GLY A 61 32.52 -22.91 -4.15
C GLY A 61 31.44 -21.87 -4.48
N ALA A 62 30.17 -22.20 -4.25
CA ALA A 62 29.06 -21.27 -4.44
C ALA A 62 29.13 -20.05 -3.49
N ILE A 63 29.53 -20.27 -2.23
CA ILE A 63 29.72 -19.18 -1.25
C ILE A 63 30.87 -18.27 -1.68
N ILE A 64 32.02 -18.84 -2.07
CA ILE A 64 33.19 -18.07 -2.53
C ILE A 64 32.84 -17.27 -3.79
N ALA A 65 32.13 -17.88 -4.74
CA ALA A 65 31.67 -17.18 -5.94
C ALA A 65 30.74 -16.01 -5.58
N ARG A 66 29.76 -16.22 -4.68
CA ARG A 66 28.86 -15.16 -4.24
C ARG A 66 29.60 -14.03 -3.54
N MET A 67 30.54 -14.36 -2.65
CA MET A 67 31.37 -13.36 -1.96
C MET A 67 32.26 -12.59 -2.94
N GLY A 68 32.87 -13.26 -3.92
CA GLY A 68 33.66 -12.62 -4.96
C GLY A 68 32.85 -11.65 -5.81
N MET A 69 31.62 -12.02 -6.20
CA MET A 69 30.71 -11.13 -6.92
C MET A 69 30.36 -9.88 -6.09
N THR A 70 30.08 -10.03 -4.80
CA THR A 70 29.79 -8.90 -3.89
C THR A 70 31.03 -8.03 -3.61
N ALA A 71 32.24 -8.60 -3.68
CA ALA A 71 33.47 -7.86 -3.44
C ALA A 71 33.93 -7.03 -4.65
N VAL A 72 33.54 -7.42 -5.87
CA VAL A 72 33.89 -6.72 -7.12
C VAL A 72 32.84 -5.66 -7.50
N SER A 73 31.61 -5.77 -6.99
CA SER A 73 30.64 -4.68 -7.15
C SER A 73 31.13 -3.41 -6.46
N GLU A 74 30.90 -2.26 -7.09
CA GLU A 74 31.23 -0.95 -6.51
C GLU A 74 30.70 -0.86 -5.07
N PRO A 75 31.52 -0.38 -4.11
CA PRO A 75 31.07 -0.14 -2.75
C PRO A 75 30.07 1.02 -2.78
N ALA A 76 28.81 0.71 -3.07
CA ALA A 76 27.70 1.53 -2.65
C ALA A 76 27.65 1.44 -1.12
N GLU A 77 27.61 2.57 -0.43
CA GLU A 77 27.29 2.59 0.99
C GLU A 77 26.04 1.71 1.19
N PRO A 78 26.02 0.81 2.18
CA PRO A 78 24.79 0.21 2.60
C PRO A 78 23.99 1.33 3.28
N VAL A 79 23.36 2.18 2.46
CA VAL A 79 22.05 2.72 2.82
C VAL A 79 21.31 1.47 3.21
N ALA A 80 20.90 1.39 4.48
CA ALA A 80 20.03 0.34 4.92
C ALA A 80 18.82 0.37 4.00
N SER A 81 18.85 -0.40 2.91
CA SER A 81 17.70 -0.77 2.14
C SER A 81 16.96 -1.68 3.10
N VAL A 82 16.21 -1.07 4.00
CA VAL A 82 15.11 -1.70 4.71
C VAL A 82 14.39 -2.49 3.62
N PRO A 83 14.43 -3.83 3.62
CA PRO A 83 13.67 -4.61 2.67
C PRO A 83 12.21 -4.38 3.05
N GLY A 84 11.56 -3.39 2.42
CA GLY A 84 10.20 -2.99 2.76
C GLY A 84 9.99 -1.52 3.09
N ALA A 85 10.48 -0.61 2.26
CA ALA A 85 9.71 0.58 1.93
C ALA A 85 10.02 0.90 0.48
N ALA A 86 9.33 0.20 -0.44
CA ALA A 86 9.11 0.82 -1.74
C ALA A 86 8.58 2.22 -1.40
N ILE A 87 9.34 3.25 -1.75
CA ILE A 87 8.89 4.64 -1.71
C ILE A 87 7.46 4.59 -2.22
N ALA A 88 6.50 4.88 -1.34
CA ALA A 88 5.09 4.84 -1.70
C ALA A 88 4.99 5.65 -2.98
N ALA A 89 4.56 5.01 -4.07
CA ALA A 89 4.52 5.67 -5.36
C ALA A 89 3.70 6.94 -5.18
N GLN A 90 4.37 8.09 -5.34
CA GLN A 90 3.73 9.39 -5.19
C GLN A 90 2.52 9.39 -6.11
N ARG A 91 1.34 9.68 -5.54
CA ARG A 91 0.11 9.72 -6.34
C ARG A 91 0.26 10.78 -7.43
N ALA A 92 -0.14 10.50 -8.66
CA ALA A 92 -0.11 11.51 -9.71
C ALA A 92 -0.91 12.77 -9.30
N ASP A 93 -0.44 13.94 -9.73
CA ASP A 93 -1.17 15.19 -9.54
C ASP A 93 -2.47 15.17 -10.34
N ILE A 94 -3.47 15.91 -9.89
CA ILE A 94 -4.68 16.18 -10.67
C ILE A 94 -4.61 17.64 -11.12
N VAL A 95 -4.82 17.87 -12.40
CA VAL A 95 -4.80 19.21 -13.00
C VAL A 95 -6.08 19.49 -13.77
N ASP A 96 -6.42 20.76 -13.89
CA ASP A 96 -7.50 21.24 -14.76
C ASP A 96 -7.08 21.17 -16.24
N ARG A 97 -8.00 21.53 -17.15
CA ARG A 97 -7.74 21.51 -18.59
C ARG A 97 -6.61 22.44 -19.03
N ASN A 98 -6.27 23.46 -18.24
CA ASN A 98 -5.23 24.45 -18.50
C ASN A 98 -3.91 24.12 -17.75
N GLY A 99 -3.85 23.01 -17.02
CA GLY A 99 -2.67 22.58 -16.24
C GLY A 99 -2.60 23.15 -14.82
N SER A 100 -3.65 23.82 -14.35
CA SER A 100 -3.73 24.34 -12.97
C SER A 100 -3.91 23.19 -11.98
N LEU A 101 -3.15 23.19 -10.88
CA LEU A 101 -3.20 22.15 -9.87
C LEU A 101 -4.56 22.14 -9.13
N LEU A 102 -5.18 20.97 -9.09
CA LEU A 102 -6.38 20.67 -8.31
C LEU A 102 -6.06 19.84 -7.06
N ALA A 103 -5.13 18.87 -7.19
CA ALA A 103 -4.65 18.06 -6.08
C ALA A 103 -3.19 17.66 -6.30
N THR A 104 -2.40 17.69 -5.23
CA THR A 104 -0.99 17.28 -5.23
C THR A 104 -0.63 16.59 -3.91
N ASN A 105 0.58 16.06 -3.80
CA ASN A 105 1.07 15.47 -2.55
C ASN A 105 2.01 16.43 -1.83
N PHE A 106 1.99 16.34 -0.51
CA PHE A 106 2.87 17.10 0.36
C PHE A 106 3.53 16.16 1.36
N GLU A 107 4.84 16.28 1.52
CA GLU A 107 5.58 15.56 2.54
C GLU A 107 5.26 16.15 3.91
N THR A 108 4.88 15.30 4.86
CA THR A 108 4.53 15.69 6.22
C THR A 108 5.06 14.66 7.21
N HIS A 109 4.90 14.95 8.48
CA HIS A 109 5.22 14.02 9.54
C HIS A 109 3.94 13.68 10.31
N SER A 110 3.92 12.46 10.83
CA SER A 110 2.99 12.09 11.90
C SER A 110 3.67 12.22 13.23
N LEU A 111 2.91 12.55 14.25
CA LEU A 111 3.33 12.50 15.65
C LEU A 111 2.71 11.27 16.31
N TYR A 112 3.56 10.44 16.89
CA TYR A 112 3.16 9.34 17.75
C TYR A 112 3.94 9.37 19.06
N ALA A 113 3.35 8.80 20.11
CA ALA A 113 3.96 8.67 21.41
C ALA A 113 4.28 7.20 21.72
N GLN A 114 5.40 6.97 22.38
CA GLN A 114 5.77 5.71 23.01
C GLN A 114 5.85 5.90 24.52
N PRO A 115 4.72 5.71 25.24
CA PRO A 115 4.65 5.97 26.68
C PRO A 115 5.77 5.35 27.54
N PRO A 116 6.27 4.13 27.27
CA PRO A 116 7.37 3.54 28.03
C PRO A 116 8.71 4.30 27.92
N GLN A 117 8.85 5.18 26.94
CA GLN A 117 10.06 5.99 26.70
C GLN A 117 9.88 7.44 27.14
N MET A 118 8.68 7.84 27.57
CA MET A 118 8.42 9.21 28.01
C MET A 118 9.05 9.47 29.38
N ILE A 119 9.62 10.65 29.55
CA ILE A 119 10.24 11.08 30.82
C ILE A 119 9.21 11.82 31.66
N ASP A 120 8.48 12.75 31.04
CA ASP A 120 7.41 13.53 31.69
C ASP A 120 6.09 13.43 30.92
N PRO A 121 5.34 12.32 31.09
CA PRO A 121 4.06 12.12 30.42
C PRO A 121 3.04 13.25 30.63
N ILE A 122 3.02 13.86 31.82
CA ILE A 122 2.01 14.87 32.16
C ILE A 122 2.39 16.21 31.53
N GLY A 123 3.64 16.65 31.71
CA GLY A 123 4.11 17.90 31.10
C GLY A 123 4.14 17.84 29.57
N ALA A 124 4.46 16.68 28.98
CA ALA A 124 4.36 16.48 27.54
C ALA A 124 2.92 16.62 27.03
N ALA A 125 1.93 16.07 27.75
CA ALA A 125 0.52 16.21 27.38
C ALA A 125 0.05 17.68 27.43
N GLU A 126 0.47 18.44 28.44
CA GLU A 126 0.12 19.86 28.56
C GLU A 126 0.68 20.69 27.40
N LYS A 127 1.98 20.58 27.13
CA LYS A 127 2.64 21.27 26.02
C LYS A 127 2.06 20.88 24.66
N LEU A 128 1.69 19.61 24.48
CA LEU A 128 1.04 19.17 23.25
C LEU A 128 -0.33 19.82 23.03
N VAL A 129 -1.10 20.08 24.08
CA VAL A 129 -2.40 20.77 23.96
C VAL A 129 -2.21 22.25 23.65
N GLU A 130 -1.12 22.88 24.11
CA GLU A 130 -0.77 24.25 23.71
C GLU A 130 -0.45 24.34 22.21
N ILE A 131 0.26 23.35 21.66
CA ILE A 131 0.60 23.29 20.23
C ILE A 131 -0.61 22.88 19.38
N PHE A 132 -1.44 21.97 19.89
CA PHE A 132 -2.59 21.40 19.21
C PHE A 132 -3.89 21.60 20.02
N PRO A 133 -4.58 22.74 19.86
CA PRO A 133 -5.76 23.08 20.65
C PRO A 133 -6.96 22.13 20.49
N ASP A 134 -6.97 21.30 19.44
CA ASP A 134 -8.01 20.29 19.20
C ASP A 134 -7.78 18.97 19.98
N LEU A 135 -6.66 18.84 20.69
CA LEU A 135 -6.38 17.67 21.53
C LEU A 135 -7.00 17.81 22.93
N ASP A 136 -7.48 16.69 23.46
CA ASP A 136 -8.05 16.61 24.81
C ASP A 136 -6.94 16.27 25.83
N ARG A 137 -6.68 17.22 26.73
CA ARG A 137 -5.67 17.10 27.80
C ARG A 137 -5.90 15.88 28.69
N GLU A 138 -7.11 15.67 29.18
CA GLU A 138 -7.40 14.58 30.13
C GLU A 138 -7.22 13.22 29.46
N ARG A 139 -7.65 13.13 28.20
CA ARG A 139 -7.46 11.93 27.39
C ARG A 139 -5.98 11.63 27.16
N LEU A 140 -5.17 12.62 26.80
CA LEU A 140 -3.74 12.44 26.57
C LEU A 140 -3.00 11.98 27.83
N ILE A 141 -3.25 12.62 28.97
CA ILE A 141 -2.64 12.23 30.25
C ILE A 141 -2.98 10.76 30.57
N LYS A 142 -4.23 10.35 30.38
CA LYS A 142 -4.66 8.97 30.58
C LYS A 142 -3.99 8.00 29.60
N ASP A 143 -3.86 8.38 28.33
CA ASP A 143 -3.25 7.54 27.31
C ASP A 143 -1.72 7.40 27.51
N PHE A 144 -1.03 8.44 28.00
CA PHE A 144 0.41 8.45 28.26
C PHE A 144 0.80 7.79 29.60
N THR A 145 -0.04 7.86 30.63
CA THR A 145 0.20 7.17 31.92
C THR A 145 -0.31 5.73 31.93
N GLY A 146 -1.03 5.33 30.88
CA GLY A 146 -1.62 4.00 30.76
C GLY A 146 -0.62 2.89 30.39
N LYS A 147 -1.15 1.69 30.11
CA LYS A 147 -0.36 0.51 29.71
C LYS A 147 -0.02 0.45 28.21
N ARG A 148 -0.40 1.47 27.43
CA ARG A 148 -0.20 1.48 25.97
C ARG A 148 1.29 1.66 25.67
N LYS A 149 1.79 0.92 24.68
CA LYS A 149 3.19 1.03 24.22
C LYS A 149 3.35 1.99 23.05
N PHE A 150 2.25 2.32 22.39
CA PHE A 150 2.22 3.14 21.18
C PHE A 150 0.88 3.88 21.11
N LEU A 151 0.92 5.15 20.69
CA LEU A 151 -0.26 5.98 20.48
C LEU A 151 -0.05 6.93 19.30
N TRP A 152 -0.98 6.95 18.35
CA TRP A 152 -1.06 8.03 17.36
C TRP A 152 -1.62 9.29 18.03
N VAL A 153 -0.88 10.39 17.99
CA VAL A 153 -1.33 11.69 18.51
C VAL A 153 -1.90 12.53 17.37
N LYS A 154 -1.12 12.73 16.30
CA LYS A 154 -1.52 13.47 15.10
C LYS A 154 -1.02 12.76 13.83
N LYS A 155 -1.88 12.71 12.82
CA LYS A 155 -1.57 12.07 11.54
C LYS A 155 -0.78 12.95 10.57
N LYS A 156 -0.94 14.26 10.70
CA LYS A 156 -0.35 15.31 9.84
C LYS A 156 0.05 16.46 10.76
N ILE A 157 1.26 16.97 10.63
CA ILE A 157 1.75 18.16 11.34
C ILE A 157 2.53 19.05 10.38
N SER A 158 2.48 20.36 10.60
CA SER A 158 3.28 21.31 9.84
C SER A 158 4.75 21.30 10.29
N PRO A 159 5.70 21.81 9.49
CA PRO A 159 7.10 21.95 9.89
C PRO A 159 7.28 22.76 11.18
N GLU A 160 6.45 23.80 11.38
CA GLU A 160 6.48 24.63 12.59
C GLU A 160 6.00 23.83 13.81
N GLN A 161 4.93 23.05 13.65
CA GLN A 161 4.43 22.16 14.71
C GLN A 161 5.43 21.04 15.02
N LEU A 162 6.08 20.47 14.01
CA LEU A 162 7.16 19.49 14.19
C LEU A 162 8.27 20.07 15.07
N GLN A 163 8.73 21.28 14.76
CA GLN A 163 9.77 21.94 15.55
C GLN A 163 9.30 22.24 16.98
N ALA A 164 8.07 22.75 17.14
CA ALA A 164 7.52 23.02 18.47
C ALA A 164 7.43 21.76 19.34
N VAL A 165 7.14 20.60 18.73
CA VAL A 165 7.12 19.32 19.45
C VAL A 165 8.55 18.83 19.74
N HIS A 166 9.53 19.05 18.85
CA HIS A 166 10.94 18.80 19.17
C HIS A 166 11.41 19.62 20.38
N ASP A 167 10.98 20.88 20.47
CA ASP A 167 11.36 21.79 21.56
C ASP A 167 10.80 21.36 22.93
N ILE A 168 9.81 20.46 22.97
CA ILE A 168 9.33 19.83 24.22
C ILE A 168 10.45 19.02 24.89
N GLY A 169 11.27 18.34 24.07
CA GLY A 169 12.42 17.55 24.53
C GLY A 169 12.08 16.19 25.16
N ASP A 170 10.86 15.67 25.01
CA ASP A 170 10.50 14.34 25.52
C ASP A 170 10.84 13.24 24.50
N PRO A 171 11.71 12.26 24.83
CA PRO A 171 12.15 11.24 23.88
C PRO A 171 11.08 10.21 23.51
N GLY A 172 9.97 10.15 24.25
CA GLY A 172 8.83 9.31 23.89
C GLY A 172 7.95 9.92 22.80
N LEU A 173 8.13 11.20 22.45
CA LEU A 173 7.46 11.84 21.31
C LEU A 173 8.31 11.67 20.05
N MET A 174 7.74 10.98 19.07
CA MET A 174 8.46 10.52 17.90
C MET A 174 7.67 10.80 16.63
N PHE A 175 8.40 10.83 15.50
CA PHE A 175 7.83 11.22 14.22
C PHE A 175 7.97 10.13 13.18
N GLY A 176 6.94 9.98 12.36
CA GLY A 176 6.93 9.07 11.23
C GLY A 176 6.80 9.86 9.93
N PRO A 177 7.70 9.68 8.95
CA PRO A 177 7.56 10.32 7.64
C PRO A 177 6.26 9.83 6.98
N ARG A 178 5.52 10.77 6.39
CA ARG A 178 4.25 10.51 5.72
C ARG A 178 4.07 11.42 4.53
N GLU A 179 3.24 10.99 3.60
CA GLU A 179 2.71 11.87 2.56
C GLU A 179 1.26 12.19 2.87
N MET A 180 0.82 13.39 2.52
CA MET A 180 -0.59 13.76 2.57
C MET A 180 -1.04 14.33 1.23
N ARG A 181 -2.28 14.04 0.87
CA ARG A 181 -2.93 14.69 -0.26
C ARG A 181 -3.33 16.12 0.14
N LEU A 182 -2.97 17.08 -0.70
CA LEU A 182 -3.26 18.51 -0.53
C LEU A 182 -4.10 19.00 -1.71
N TYR A 183 -5.12 19.80 -1.40
CA TYR A 183 -6.01 20.45 -2.36
C TYR A 183 -5.82 21.96 -2.27
N PRO A 184 -4.99 22.58 -3.13
CA PRO A 184 -4.57 23.98 -2.97
C PRO A 184 -5.72 24.99 -3.00
N ASN A 185 -6.81 24.66 -3.70
CA ASN A 185 -7.96 25.56 -3.89
C ASN A 185 -9.08 25.35 -2.85
N GLY A 186 -8.83 24.61 -1.77
CA GLY A 186 -9.81 24.39 -0.69
C GLY A 186 -11.07 23.67 -1.19
N SER A 187 -12.25 24.26 -0.96
CA SER A 187 -13.54 23.66 -1.31
C SER A 187 -13.89 23.71 -2.80
N LEU A 188 -13.11 24.42 -3.61
CA LEU A 188 -13.32 24.52 -5.06
C LEU A 188 -13.30 23.14 -5.71
N ALA A 189 -14.36 22.80 -6.45
CA ALA A 189 -14.56 21.48 -7.06
C ALA A 189 -14.52 20.28 -6.07
N ALA A 190 -14.79 20.50 -4.77
CA ALA A 190 -14.70 19.47 -3.74
C ALA A 190 -15.52 18.21 -4.04
N HIS A 191 -16.74 18.34 -4.56
CA HIS A 191 -17.57 17.18 -4.92
C HIS A 191 -17.08 16.42 -6.15
N VAL A 192 -16.33 17.08 -7.04
CA VAL A 192 -15.71 16.41 -8.20
C VAL A 192 -14.47 15.65 -7.73
N LEU A 193 -13.59 16.31 -6.98
CA LEU A 193 -12.37 15.69 -6.46
C LEU A 193 -12.68 14.59 -5.45
N GLY A 194 -13.67 14.82 -4.59
CA GLY A 194 -14.21 13.91 -3.58
C GLY A 194 -13.31 13.77 -2.36
N GLY A 195 -12.01 13.58 -2.56
CA GLY A 195 -11.00 13.58 -1.49
C GLY A 195 -10.32 12.23 -1.28
N ALA A 196 -9.24 12.27 -0.49
CA ALA A 196 -8.37 11.15 -0.19
C ALA A 196 -8.27 10.92 1.32
N GLY A 197 -7.85 9.71 1.69
CA GLY A 197 -7.67 9.30 3.07
C GLY A 197 -6.47 8.37 3.21
N PHE A 198 -6.21 7.97 4.45
CA PHE A 198 -5.18 6.98 4.74
C PHE A 198 -5.80 5.57 4.72
N GLY A 199 -5.22 4.69 3.91
CA GLY A 199 -5.52 3.27 3.85
C GLY A 199 -4.74 2.51 4.91
N LYS A 200 -3.76 1.69 4.51
CA LYS A 200 -2.87 1.03 5.46
C LYS A 200 -1.87 2.04 6.05
N GLU A 201 -1.83 2.12 7.38
CA GLU A 201 -0.94 3.01 8.12
C GLU A 201 0.13 2.21 8.88
N GLY A 202 1.39 2.58 8.66
CA GLY A 202 2.54 2.17 9.46
C GLY A 202 3.22 3.38 10.11
N VAL A 203 4.32 3.12 10.82
CA VAL A 203 5.15 4.18 11.43
C VAL A 203 5.90 4.96 10.36
N ASN A 204 6.49 4.26 9.39
CA ASN A 204 7.39 4.84 8.38
C ASN A 204 6.71 5.12 7.04
N ALA A 205 5.43 4.75 6.88
CA ALA A 205 4.68 4.94 5.65
C ALA A 205 3.18 4.92 5.92
N ALA A 206 2.43 5.70 5.17
CA ALA A 206 0.99 5.61 5.11
C ALA A 206 0.55 5.60 3.65
N GLU A 207 -0.33 4.66 3.30
CA GLU A 207 -0.91 4.56 1.98
C GLU A 207 -1.98 5.63 1.80
N VAL A 208 -1.85 6.49 0.79
CA VAL A 208 -2.89 7.47 0.44
C VAL A 208 -3.83 6.82 -0.58
N ILE A 209 -5.11 6.73 -0.24
CA ILE A 209 -6.16 6.15 -1.08
C ILE A 209 -7.25 7.18 -1.38
N GLY A 210 -7.80 7.13 -2.60
CA GLY A 210 -8.97 7.92 -2.96
C GLY A 210 -10.23 7.40 -2.27
N VAL A 211 -11.02 8.29 -1.70
CA VAL A 211 -12.22 7.92 -0.90
C VAL A 211 -13.51 8.27 -1.62
N ALA A 212 -13.54 9.32 -2.45
CA ALA A 212 -14.68 9.61 -3.33
C ALA A 212 -14.25 10.35 -4.61
N GLY A 213 -15.22 10.63 -5.49
CA GLY A 213 -15.01 11.47 -6.68
C GLY A 213 -13.94 10.93 -7.61
N VAL A 214 -13.25 11.85 -8.29
CA VAL A 214 -12.10 11.58 -9.17
C VAL A 214 -11.01 10.81 -8.43
N GLU A 215 -10.72 11.16 -7.18
CA GLU A 215 -9.70 10.48 -6.38
C GLU A 215 -9.99 8.98 -6.25
N ARG A 216 -11.25 8.59 -6.04
CA ARG A 216 -11.65 7.18 -5.93
C ARG A 216 -11.78 6.48 -7.27
N GLN A 217 -12.30 7.18 -8.28
CA GLN A 217 -12.56 6.62 -9.61
C GLN A 217 -11.26 6.32 -10.35
N PHE A 218 -10.25 7.18 -10.21
CA PHE A 218 -8.96 7.04 -10.86
C PHE A 218 -7.87 6.59 -9.87
N ASP A 219 -8.24 5.95 -8.76
CA ASP A 219 -7.28 5.53 -7.72
C ASP A 219 -6.15 4.67 -8.31
N ASP A 220 -6.47 3.74 -9.20
CA ASP A 220 -5.50 2.87 -9.87
C ASP A 220 -4.53 3.66 -10.76
N TYR A 221 -5.04 4.62 -11.55
CA TYR A 221 -4.21 5.47 -12.40
C TYR A 221 -3.29 6.37 -11.55
N LEU A 222 -3.86 7.00 -10.52
CA LEU A 222 -3.16 7.92 -9.64
C LEU A 222 -2.05 7.23 -8.86
N ARG A 223 -2.24 5.96 -8.49
CA ARG A 223 -1.26 5.18 -7.70
C ARG A 223 -0.23 4.43 -8.53
N ASP A 224 -0.44 4.33 -9.83
CA ASP A 224 0.47 3.60 -10.70
C ASP A 224 1.82 4.34 -10.79
N PRO A 225 2.93 3.72 -10.34
CA PRO A 225 4.26 4.32 -10.43
C PRO A 225 4.65 4.69 -11.87
N ALA A 226 4.09 4.03 -12.90
CA ALA A 226 4.35 4.34 -14.30
C ALA A 226 3.76 5.71 -14.73
N ASN A 227 2.81 6.23 -13.96
CA ASN A 227 2.19 7.54 -14.14
C ASN A 227 2.79 8.61 -13.22
N ALA A 228 3.85 8.28 -12.46
CA ALA A 228 4.58 9.28 -11.70
C ALA A 228 5.08 10.41 -12.64
N GLY A 229 4.74 11.65 -12.30
CA GLY A 229 5.04 12.83 -13.12
C GLY A 229 4.11 13.04 -14.33
N LYS A 230 3.11 12.18 -14.54
CA LYS A 230 2.06 12.37 -15.56
C LYS A 230 0.73 12.71 -14.88
N PRO A 231 0.40 14.00 -14.76
CA PRO A 231 -0.81 14.41 -14.05
C PRO A 231 -2.06 13.87 -14.74
N LEU A 232 -3.09 13.54 -13.94
CA LEU A 232 -4.43 13.28 -14.44
C LEU A 232 -5.07 14.62 -14.81
N GLN A 233 -5.21 14.87 -16.11
CA GLN A 233 -5.87 16.08 -16.62
C GLN A 233 -7.39 15.88 -16.66
N LEU A 234 -8.13 16.79 -16.03
CA LEU A 234 -9.58 16.85 -16.09
C LEU A 234 -10.05 17.81 -17.19
N SER A 235 -11.30 17.64 -17.65
CA SER A 235 -11.96 18.59 -18.54
C SER A 235 -12.42 19.88 -17.83
N LEU A 236 -12.38 19.89 -16.49
CA LEU A 236 -12.75 21.05 -15.69
C LEU A 236 -11.87 22.25 -16.03
N ASP A 237 -12.48 23.43 -16.05
CA ASP A 237 -11.77 24.71 -16.07
C ASP A 237 -11.89 25.37 -14.70
N LEU A 238 -10.77 25.60 -14.04
CA LEU A 238 -10.75 26.12 -12.67
C LEU A 238 -11.36 27.53 -12.57
N THR A 239 -11.14 28.35 -13.59
CA THR A 239 -11.64 29.74 -13.62
C THR A 239 -13.15 29.75 -13.77
N VAL A 240 -13.67 28.92 -14.67
CA VAL A 240 -15.12 28.78 -14.89
C VAL A 240 -15.79 28.15 -13.68
N GLN A 241 -15.17 27.13 -13.08
CA GLN A 241 -15.65 26.50 -11.85
C GLN A 241 -15.79 27.53 -10.72
N ALA A 242 -14.76 28.34 -10.47
CA ALA A 242 -14.78 29.35 -9.42
C ALA A 242 -15.87 30.41 -9.65
N ALA A 243 -16.02 30.87 -10.89
CA ALA A 243 -17.09 31.80 -11.26
C ALA A 243 -18.48 31.19 -11.06
N ALA A 244 -18.68 29.93 -11.44
CA ALA A 244 -19.94 29.21 -11.27
C ALA A 244 -20.28 29.01 -9.79
N GLU A 245 -19.31 28.63 -8.95
CA GLU A 245 -19.48 28.50 -7.50
C GLU A 245 -19.88 29.83 -6.85
N GLN A 246 -19.20 30.93 -7.20
CA GLN A 246 -19.49 32.25 -6.65
C GLN A 246 -20.91 32.72 -7.01
N VAL A 247 -21.31 32.60 -8.28
CA VAL A 247 -22.64 33.02 -8.75
C VAL A 247 -23.73 32.16 -8.11
N LEU A 248 -23.54 30.84 -8.06
CA LEU A 248 -24.52 29.92 -7.52
C LEU A 248 -24.68 30.07 -6.01
N TYR A 249 -23.58 30.29 -5.27
CA TYR A 249 -23.62 30.58 -3.85
C TYR A 249 -24.39 31.88 -3.55
N GLY A 250 -24.13 32.93 -4.33
CA GLY A 250 -24.87 34.20 -4.25
C GLY A 250 -26.38 33.99 -4.45
N GLY A 251 -26.76 33.27 -5.52
CA GLY A 251 -28.16 32.93 -5.78
C GLY A 251 -28.81 32.09 -4.68
N MET A 252 -28.10 31.09 -4.16
CA MET A 252 -28.56 30.23 -3.07
C MET A 252 -28.86 31.06 -1.81
N LYS A 253 -27.98 32.00 -1.46
CA LYS A 253 -28.17 32.88 -0.30
C LYS A 253 -29.32 33.86 -0.49
N LEU A 254 -29.41 34.50 -1.66
CA LEU A 254 -30.52 35.42 -1.98
C LEU A 254 -31.88 34.73 -1.89
N MET A 255 -31.97 33.47 -2.31
CA MET A 255 -33.20 32.69 -2.30
C MET A 255 -33.45 31.94 -0.97
N ASN A 256 -32.54 32.05 0.00
CA ASN A 256 -32.53 31.24 1.23
C ASN A 256 -32.74 29.74 0.96
N ALA A 257 -32.12 29.24 -0.11
CA ALA A 257 -32.29 27.86 -0.56
C ALA A 257 -31.47 26.89 0.30
N LYS A 258 -32.02 25.68 0.52
CA LYS A 258 -31.34 24.59 1.26
C LYS A 258 -30.05 24.12 0.57
N GLY A 259 -30.00 24.20 -0.75
CA GLY A 259 -28.86 23.80 -1.55
C GLY A 259 -29.04 24.21 -3.01
N ALA A 260 -27.98 24.08 -3.80
CA ALA A 260 -27.97 24.47 -5.20
C ALA A 260 -27.00 23.57 -5.98
N THR A 261 -27.20 23.43 -7.28
CA THR A 261 -26.27 22.73 -8.16
C THR A 261 -26.27 23.34 -9.56
N SER A 262 -25.14 23.21 -10.27
CA SER A 262 -25.02 23.55 -11.67
C SER A 262 -24.05 22.58 -12.37
N ILE A 263 -24.30 22.32 -13.65
CA ILE A 263 -23.40 21.60 -14.54
C ILE A 263 -23.24 22.47 -15.79
N LEU A 264 -22.00 22.72 -16.19
CA LEU A 264 -21.66 23.33 -17.47
C LEU A 264 -20.90 22.31 -18.31
N MET A 265 -21.35 22.10 -19.54
CA MET A 265 -20.80 21.12 -20.46
C MET A 265 -20.64 21.75 -21.84
N ASP A 266 -19.58 21.38 -22.55
CA ASP A 266 -19.45 21.67 -23.97
C ASP A 266 -20.41 20.78 -24.77
N ALA A 267 -21.33 21.38 -25.52
CA ALA A 267 -22.37 20.66 -26.25
C ALA A 267 -21.85 19.86 -27.46
N HIS A 268 -20.66 20.18 -27.98
CA HIS A 268 -20.07 19.51 -29.13
C HIS A 268 -19.16 18.35 -28.71
N THR A 269 -18.37 18.53 -27.66
CA THR A 269 -17.40 17.52 -27.19
C THR A 269 -17.95 16.63 -26.07
N GLY A 270 -18.97 17.09 -25.35
CA GLY A 270 -19.46 16.44 -24.13
C GLY A 270 -18.55 16.63 -22.91
N GLU A 271 -17.49 17.43 -23.02
CA GLU A 271 -16.60 17.74 -21.91
C GLU A 271 -17.36 18.51 -20.81
N VAL A 272 -17.23 18.05 -19.57
CA VAL A 272 -17.80 18.74 -18.41
C VAL A 272 -16.81 19.79 -17.92
N ILE A 273 -17.18 21.06 -18.05
CA ILE A 273 -16.32 22.22 -17.79
C ILE A 273 -16.44 22.68 -16.33
N SER A 274 -17.63 22.56 -15.74
CA SER A 274 -17.87 22.87 -14.34
C SER A 274 -18.99 21.99 -13.76
N VAL A 275 -18.81 21.56 -12.50
CA VAL A 275 -19.85 20.90 -11.71
C VAL A 275 -19.83 21.47 -10.30
N VAL A 276 -20.93 22.11 -9.91
CA VAL A 276 -21.07 22.71 -8.58
C VAL A 276 -22.19 22.03 -7.80
N SER A 277 -21.96 21.81 -6.51
CA SER A 277 -22.99 21.38 -5.56
C SER A 277 -22.80 22.15 -4.25
N PHE A 278 -23.89 22.65 -3.68
CA PHE A 278 -23.90 23.30 -2.38
C PHE A 278 -24.97 22.68 -1.46
N PRO A 279 -24.70 22.55 -0.14
CA PRO A 279 -23.48 22.94 0.56
C PRO A 279 -22.25 22.07 0.20
N ASP A 280 -21.06 22.68 0.26
CA ASP A 280 -19.77 22.08 -0.04
C ASP A 280 -18.95 21.78 1.23
N PHE A 281 -17.73 21.28 1.03
CA PHE A 281 -16.78 20.93 2.08
C PHE A 281 -15.35 21.15 1.58
N ASP A 282 -14.39 21.29 2.50
CA ASP A 282 -12.98 21.29 2.14
C ASP A 282 -12.46 19.83 2.08
N PRO A 283 -11.93 19.34 0.95
CA PRO A 283 -11.35 17.99 0.86
C PRO A 283 -10.11 17.80 1.73
N ASN A 284 -9.42 18.88 2.13
CA ASN A 284 -8.29 18.82 3.08
C ASN A 284 -8.76 18.43 4.50
N ASP A 285 -9.97 18.86 4.89
CA ASP A 285 -10.64 18.54 6.15
C ASP A 285 -12.01 17.89 5.89
N ARG A 286 -11.98 16.78 5.16
CA ARG A 286 -13.20 16.11 4.72
C ARG A 286 -14.00 15.54 5.92
N PRO A 287 -15.29 15.91 6.09
CA PRO A 287 -16.11 15.38 7.17
C PRO A 287 -16.35 13.88 6.98
N ARG A 288 -16.58 13.17 8.10
CA ARG A 288 -16.93 11.74 8.04
C ARG A 288 -18.36 11.58 7.52
N PRO A 289 -18.63 10.55 6.69
CA PRO A 289 -20.00 10.24 6.31
C PRO A 289 -20.85 9.93 7.54
N PRO A 290 -22.10 10.41 7.62
CA PRO A 290 -23.01 10.05 8.70
C PRO A 290 -23.28 8.54 8.69
N THR A 291 -23.24 7.90 9.86
CA THR A 291 -23.35 6.43 10.00
C THR A 291 -24.76 5.93 10.27
N SER A 292 -25.69 6.79 10.66
CA SER A 292 -27.10 6.44 10.92
C SER A 292 -28.00 7.67 10.94
N GLY A 293 -29.27 7.49 10.57
CA GLY A 293 -30.36 8.40 10.97
C GLY A 293 -30.52 9.74 10.24
N PHE A 294 -29.83 9.97 9.12
CA PHE A 294 -29.93 11.22 8.36
C PHE A 294 -30.26 10.98 6.89
N ASP A 295 -31.04 11.89 6.30
CA ASP A 295 -31.18 11.99 4.84
C ASP A 295 -29.80 12.30 4.24
N PRO A 296 -29.28 11.49 3.31
CA PRO A 296 -28.01 11.78 2.64
C PRO A 296 -27.94 13.21 2.08
N SER A 297 -29.06 13.79 1.65
CA SER A 297 -29.14 15.13 1.07
C SER A 297 -28.80 16.28 2.04
N ASP A 298 -28.81 16.00 3.36
CA ASP A 298 -28.39 16.92 4.41
C ASP A 298 -26.87 16.93 4.63
N SER A 299 -26.16 15.93 4.09
CA SER A 299 -24.71 15.89 4.18
C SER A 299 -24.07 16.89 3.20
N PRO A 300 -23.05 17.65 3.60
CA PRO A 300 -22.25 18.45 2.66
C PRO A 300 -21.48 17.58 1.66
N LEU A 301 -21.29 16.29 1.95
CA LEU A 301 -20.67 15.34 1.02
C LEU A 301 -21.59 14.96 -0.16
N PHE A 302 -22.88 15.26 -0.07
CA PHE A 302 -23.86 14.88 -1.08
C PHE A 302 -23.70 15.75 -2.32
N ASN A 303 -23.35 15.12 -3.44
CA ASN A 303 -23.22 15.80 -4.72
C ASN A 303 -24.59 15.91 -5.38
N ARG A 304 -25.23 17.07 -5.22
CA ARG A 304 -26.56 17.37 -5.78
C ARG A 304 -26.62 17.28 -7.30
N ALA A 305 -25.50 17.48 -8.00
CA ALA A 305 -25.45 17.42 -9.46
C ALA A 305 -25.72 16.01 -10.01
N VAL A 306 -25.26 14.97 -9.29
CA VAL A 306 -25.26 13.59 -9.79
C VAL A 306 -26.03 12.61 -8.88
N GLN A 307 -26.17 12.92 -7.60
CA GLN A 307 -26.91 12.08 -6.64
C GLN A 307 -28.32 12.62 -6.38
N GLY A 308 -28.57 13.90 -6.69
CA GLY A 308 -29.87 14.52 -6.53
C GLY A 308 -30.88 14.02 -7.55
N VAL A 309 -32.09 13.68 -7.10
CA VAL A 309 -33.22 13.34 -7.96
C VAL A 309 -34.24 14.46 -7.84
N TYR A 310 -34.57 15.08 -8.98
CA TYR A 310 -35.44 16.26 -9.05
C TYR A 310 -36.52 16.06 -10.10
N GLU A 311 -37.70 16.65 -9.86
CA GLU A 311 -38.73 16.77 -10.90
C GLU A 311 -38.27 17.80 -11.95
N LEU A 312 -38.14 17.37 -13.20
CA LEU A 312 -37.61 18.20 -14.28
C LEU A 312 -38.59 19.31 -14.72
N GLY A 313 -39.88 19.15 -14.45
CA GLY A 313 -40.91 20.13 -14.75
C GLY A 313 -40.87 20.60 -16.22
N SER A 314 -40.95 21.91 -16.43
CA SER A 314 -41.00 22.48 -17.78
C SER A 314 -39.72 22.29 -18.60
N THR A 315 -38.57 21.97 -17.99
CA THR A 315 -37.33 21.71 -18.75
C THR A 315 -37.44 20.46 -19.62
N PHE A 316 -38.28 19.49 -19.22
CA PHE A 316 -38.47 18.25 -19.96
C PHE A 316 -39.31 18.41 -21.23
N LYS A 317 -40.07 19.51 -21.36
CA LYS A 317 -40.97 19.74 -22.51
C LYS A 317 -40.22 19.81 -23.85
N ILE A 318 -38.93 20.13 -23.84
CA ILE A 318 -38.09 20.16 -25.04
C ILE A 318 -38.06 18.77 -25.71
N PHE A 319 -37.98 17.69 -24.93
CA PHE A 319 -37.99 16.33 -25.46
C PHE A 319 -39.36 15.95 -26.03
N THR A 320 -40.45 16.32 -25.35
CA THR A 320 -41.81 16.07 -25.85
C THR A 320 -42.08 16.84 -27.16
N ALA A 321 -41.62 18.08 -27.25
CA ALA A 321 -41.72 18.88 -28.47
C ALA A 321 -40.88 18.27 -29.61
N ALA A 322 -39.63 17.88 -29.33
CA ALA A 322 -38.76 17.23 -30.30
C ALA A 322 -39.38 15.92 -30.81
N GLN A 323 -39.96 15.10 -29.92
CA GLN A 323 -40.66 13.87 -30.30
C GLN A 323 -41.89 14.15 -31.16
N ALA A 324 -42.67 15.19 -30.84
CA ALA A 324 -43.84 15.55 -31.64
C ALA A 324 -43.45 15.96 -33.08
N MET A 325 -42.35 16.71 -33.23
CA MET A 325 -41.79 17.08 -34.54
C MET A 325 -41.23 15.86 -35.28
N ASP A 326 -40.51 14.98 -34.59
CA ASP A 326 -39.92 13.75 -35.17
C ASP A 326 -41.01 12.78 -35.68
N LEU A 327 -42.14 12.69 -34.96
CA LEU A 327 -43.31 11.92 -35.36
C LEU A 327 -44.19 12.63 -36.40
N GLY A 328 -43.89 13.88 -36.76
CA GLY A 328 -44.68 14.69 -37.70
C GLY A 328 -46.09 15.03 -37.19
N LEU A 329 -46.29 15.08 -35.88
CA LEU A 329 -47.56 15.51 -35.27
C LEU A 329 -47.74 17.03 -35.34
N VAL A 330 -46.63 17.76 -35.43
CA VAL A 330 -46.51 19.22 -35.62
C VAL A 330 -45.37 19.53 -36.58
#